data_AF-A0A2R7LGQ4-F1
#
_entry.id   AF-A0A2R7LGQ4-F1
#
_cell.length_a   1.000
_cell.length_b   1.000
_cell.length_c   1.000
_cell.angle_alpha   90.00
_cell.angle_beta   90.00
_cell.angle_gamma   90.00
#
_symmetry.space_group_name_H-M   'P 1'
#
loop_
_entity.id
_entity.type
_entity.pdbx_description
1 polymer ?
#
loop_
_entity_poly.entity_id
_entity_poly.type
_entity_poly.pdbx_seq_one_letter_code
_entity_poly.pdbx_strand_id
1 'polypeptide(L)'
;MTLTPTPSSQPVLRTFGFWLSVPLALLQAVNVVRALSDPTGFATYYGVPVSGADAVAWVQVYALRTAFVAALVAIFLVRRDLRALFWTAAAALILPLGDAWLTHQTGAAHAIVARHLAIEAYLALTCVALFIASRNAPRAA
;
A
#
# COMPACT_ATOMS: atom_id res chain seq x y z
N MET A 1 -30.11 -38.50 -7.06
CA MET A 1 -29.24 -37.63 -7.89
C MET A 1 -29.18 -36.28 -7.21
N THR A 2 -28.16 -36.04 -6.38
CA THR A 2 -27.98 -34.79 -5.63
C THR A 2 -27.13 -33.85 -6.48
N LEU A 3 -27.74 -32.78 -7.00
CA LEU A 3 -27.02 -31.71 -7.69
C LEU A 3 -26.18 -30.97 -6.64
N THR A 4 -24.87 -31.20 -6.61
CA THR A 4 -23.94 -30.33 -5.87
C THR A 4 -24.03 -28.92 -6.43
N PRO A 5 -24.37 -27.90 -5.63
CA PRO A 5 -24.39 -26.53 -6.11
C PRO A 5 -22.99 -26.13 -6.57
N THR A 6 -22.86 -25.66 -7.81
CA THR A 6 -21.63 -25.06 -8.31
C THR A 6 -21.31 -23.82 -7.48
N PRO A 7 -20.10 -23.73 -6.88
CA PRO A 7 -19.71 -22.53 -6.15
C PRO A 7 -19.76 -21.32 -7.08
N SER A 8 -20.54 -20.30 -6.71
CA SER A 8 -20.63 -19.07 -7.49
C SER A 8 -19.32 -18.29 -7.33
N SER A 9 -18.53 -18.20 -8.40
CA SER A 9 -17.38 -17.30 -8.43
C SER A 9 -17.89 -15.86 -8.41
N GLN A 10 -17.72 -15.15 -7.30
CA GLN A 10 -17.99 -13.71 -7.27
C GLN A 10 -17.04 -13.00 -8.26
N PRO A 11 -17.53 -12.05 -9.08
CA PRO A 11 -16.66 -11.23 -9.91
C PRO A 11 -15.66 -10.45 -9.05
N VAL A 12 -14.39 -10.37 -9.46
CA VAL A 12 -13.31 -9.68 -8.73
C VAL A 12 -13.68 -8.24 -8.35
N LEU A 13 -14.36 -7.52 -9.23
CA LEU A 13 -14.82 -6.15 -9.01
C LEU A 13 -15.88 -6.01 -7.91
N ARG A 14 -16.44 -7.11 -7.40
CA ARG A 14 -17.35 -7.12 -6.24
C ARG A 14 -16.62 -7.44 -4.94
N THR A 15 -15.32 -7.73 -4.99
CA THR A 15 -14.55 -8.08 -3.80
C THR A 15 -14.13 -6.82 -3.05
N PHE A 16 -14.37 -6.83 -1.73
CA PHE A 16 -14.01 -5.72 -0.86
C PHE A 16 -12.49 -5.43 -0.87
N GLY A 17 -11.67 -6.47 -0.85
CA GLY A 17 -10.19 -6.34 -0.88
C GLY A 17 -9.65 -5.66 -2.14
N PHE A 18 -10.28 -5.88 -3.30
CA PHE A 18 -9.92 -5.17 -4.53
C PHE A 18 -10.09 -3.65 -4.37
N TRP A 19 -11.24 -3.22 -3.84
CA TRP A 19 -11.52 -1.81 -3.63
C TRP A 19 -10.71 -1.18 -2.52
N LEU A 20 -10.35 -1.92 -1.48
CA LEU A 20 -9.40 -1.45 -0.46
C LEU A 20 -7.98 -1.21 -1.04
N SER A 21 -7.61 -1.92 -2.10
CA SER A 21 -6.29 -1.73 -2.74
C SER A 21 -6.21 -0.43 -3.55
N VAL A 22 -7.34 0.12 -4.00
CA VAL A 22 -7.39 1.33 -4.85
C VAL A 22 -6.91 2.58 -4.09
N PRO A 23 -7.43 2.91 -2.87
CA PRO A 23 -6.93 4.03 -2.09
C PRO A 23 -5.43 3.94 -1.78
N LEU A 24 -4.89 2.74 -1.55
CA LEU A 24 -3.46 2.55 -1.32
C LEU A 24 -2.64 2.91 -2.57
N ALA A 25 -3.05 2.46 -3.75
CA ALA A 25 -2.38 2.83 -5.00
C ALA A 25 -2.41 4.35 -5.24
N LEU A 26 -3.56 4.99 -5.00
CA LEU A 26 -3.72 6.44 -5.14
C LEU A 26 -2.87 7.21 -4.13
N LEU A 27 -2.85 6.76 -2.86
CA LEU A 27 -2.03 7.38 -1.82
C LEU A 27 -0.54 7.34 -2.20
N GLN A 28 -0.05 6.22 -2.71
CA GLN A 28 1.34 6.12 -3.16
C GLN A 28 1.62 7.06 -4.33
N ALA A 29 0.73 7.11 -5.33
CA ALA A 29 0.88 8.03 -6.46
C ALA A 29 0.92 9.51 -6.02
N VAL A 30 0.06 9.91 -5.08
CA VAL A 30 0.05 11.27 -4.51
C VAL A 30 1.35 11.54 -3.74
N ASN A 31 1.84 10.58 -2.96
CA ASN A 31 3.08 10.73 -2.21
C ASN A 31 4.31 10.82 -3.11
N VAL A 32 4.32 10.11 -4.25
CA VAL A 32 5.36 10.28 -5.28
C VAL A 32 5.39 11.71 -5.79
N VAL A 33 4.23 12.25 -6.18
CA VAL A 33 4.14 13.62 -6.68
C VAL A 33 4.64 14.61 -5.63
N ARG A 34 4.19 14.49 -4.37
CA ARG A 34 4.62 15.35 -3.27
C ARG A 34 6.13 15.28 -3.03
N ALA A 35 6.68 14.07 -2.97
CA ALA A 35 8.10 13.86 -2.69
C ALA A 35 9.02 14.34 -3.82
N LEU A 36 8.55 14.36 -5.07
CA LEU A 36 9.29 14.92 -6.21
C LEU A 36 9.13 16.43 -6.33
N SER A 37 7.96 16.99 -6.02
CA SER A 37 7.68 18.43 -6.17
C SER A 37 8.24 19.27 -5.03
N ASP A 38 8.17 18.76 -3.80
CA ASP A 38 8.67 19.42 -2.59
C ASP A 38 9.24 18.36 -1.63
N PRO A 39 10.49 17.91 -1.88
CA PRO A 39 11.10 16.84 -1.07
C PRO A 39 11.23 17.21 0.41
N THR A 40 11.58 18.47 0.70
CA THR A 40 11.77 18.95 2.08
C THR A 40 10.44 19.02 2.83
N GLY A 41 9.41 19.59 2.20
CA GLY A 41 8.06 19.63 2.77
C GLY A 41 7.46 18.25 2.93
N PHE A 42 7.67 17.35 1.96
CA PHE A 42 7.27 15.94 2.07
C PHE A 42 7.94 15.26 3.26
N ALA A 43 9.26 15.39 3.43
CA ALA A 43 9.99 14.78 4.53
C ALA A 43 9.53 15.29 5.90
N THR A 44 9.24 16.59 5.99
CA THR A 44 8.65 17.21 7.19
C THR A 44 7.26 16.64 7.47
N TYR A 45 6.40 16.57 6.46
CA TYR A 45 5.08 15.93 6.56
C TYR A 45 5.18 14.46 6.97
N TYR A 46 6.21 13.75 6.49
CA TYR A 46 6.43 12.33 6.77
C TYR A 46 6.93 12.07 8.20
N GLY A 47 7.48 13.09 8.87
CA GLY A 47 8.01 13.01 10.25
C GLY A 47 9.52 12.84 10.34
N VAL A 48 10.23 13.00 9.22
CA VAL A 48 11.70 12.93 9.17
C VAL A 48 12.21 14.16 8.43
N PRO A 49 12.22 15.35 9.05
CA PRO A 49 12.69 16.56 8.40
C PRO A 49 14.14 16.40 7.92
N VAL A 50 14.40 16.81 6.68
CA VAL A 50 15.74 16.76 6.07
C VAL A 50 16.22 18.14 5.69
N SER A 51 17.54 18.30 5.65
CA SER A 51 18.19 19.51 5.13
C SER A 51 19.45 19.12 4.35
N GLY A 52 19.84 19.97 3.40
CA GLY A 52 20.98 19.72 2.52
C GLY A 52 20.64 18.91 1.26
N ALA A 53 21.45 19.09 0.21
CA ALA A 53 21.21 18.52 -1.11
C ALA A 53 21.24 16.98 -1.11
N ASP A 54 22.15 16.37 -0.36
CA ASP A 54 22.29 14.90 -0.30
C ASP A 54 21.06 14.24 0.32
N ALA A 55 20.51 14.84 1.39
CA ALA A 55 19.32 14.31 2.05
C ALA A 55 18.06 14.48 1.18
N VAL A 56 17.97 15.59 0.41
CA VAL A 56 16.91 15.79 -0.59
C VAL A 56 16.98 14.74 -1.70
N ALA A 57 18.18 14.41 -2.19
CA ALA A 57 18.35 13.36 -3.19
C ALA A 57 17.86 11.99 -2.67
N TRP A 58 18.07 11.68 -1.39
CA TRP A 58 17.52 10.47 -0.77
C TRP A 58 15.98 10.43 -0.73
N VAL A 59 15.32 11.57 -0.51
CA VAL A 59 13.85 11.65 -0.60
C VAL A 59 13.37 11.36 -2.03
N GLN A 60 14.11 11.81 -3.04
CA GLN A 60 13.79 11.50 -4.44
C GLN A 60 14.02 10.02 -4.78
N VAL A 61 15.06 9.39 -4.23
CA VAL A 61 15.26 7.93 -4.32
C VAL A 61 14.09 7.18 -3.68
N TYR A 62 13.62 7.63 -2.51
CA TYR A 62 12.40 7.10 -1.90
C TYR A 62 11.21 7.25 -2.87
N ALA A 63 11.02 8.44 -3.46
CA ALA A 63 9.90 8.69 -4.37
C ALA A 63 9.90 7.73 -5.58
N LEU A 64 11.07 7.43 -6.16
CA LEU A 64 11.19 6.47 -7.26
C LEU A 64 10.83 5.04 -6.85
N ARG A 65 11.24 4.61 -5.65
CA ARG A 65 10.85 3.28 -5.11
C ARG A 65 9.35 3.21 -4.87
N THR A 66 8.77 4.27 -4.33
CA THR A 66 7.33 4.37 -4.13
C THR A 66 6.56 4.37 -5.46
N ALA A 67 7.09 5.03 -6.49
CA ALA A 67 6.51 5.03 -7.83
C ALA A 67 6.52 3.63 -8.45
N PHE A 68 7.59 2.86 -8.27
CA PHE A 68 7.65 1.46 -8.68
C PHE A 68 6.57 0.61 -8.01
N VAL A 69 6.39 0.74 -6.69
CA VAL A 69 5.34 0.03 -5.95
C VAL A 69 3.94 0.45 -6.45
N ALA A 70 3.70 1.75 -6.62
CA ALA A 70 2.43 2.27 -7.13
C ALA A 70 2.11 1.70 -8.53
N ALA A 71 3.10 1.64 -9.42
CA ALA A 71 2.95 1.08 -10.75
C ALA A 71 2.63 -0.43 -10.71
N LEU A 72 3.33 -1.21 -9.87
CA LEU A 72 3.04 -2.64 -9.71
C LEU A 72 1.61 -2.87 -9.22
N VAL A 73 1.18 -2.15 -8.18
CA VAL A 73 -0.19 -2.28 -7.66
C VAL A 73 -1.22 -1.88 -8.72
N ALA A 74 -0.97 -0.80 -9.48
CA ALA A 74 -1.84 -0.40 -10.58
C ALA A 74 -1.95 -1.48 -11.68
N ILE A 75 -0.83 -2.10 -12.05
CA ILE A 75 -0.82 -3.22 -13.00
C ILE A 75 -1.66 -4.39 -12.47
N PHE A 76 -1.52 -4.76 -11.20
CA PHE A 76 -2.30 -5.86 -10.61
C PHE A 76 -3.79 -5.52 -10.48
N LEU A 77 -4.13 -4.26 -10.21
CA LEU A 77 -5.52 -3.77 -10.24
C LEU A 77 -6.12 -3.89 -11.64
N VAL A 78 -5.41 -3.45 -12.68
CA VAL A 78 -5.85 -3.57 -14.09
C VAL A 78 -6.03 -5.03 -14.50
N ARG A 79 -5.07 -5.89 -14.12
CA ARG A 79 -5.11 -7.34 -14.38
C ARG A 79 -6.10 -8.08 -13.49
N ARG A 80 -6.66 -7.43 -12.48
CA ARG A 80 -7.57 -8.03 -11.47
C ARG A 80 -6.94 -9.23 -10.77
N ASP A 81 -5.62 -9.20 -10.57
CA ASP A 81 -4.86 -10.29 -9.95
C ASP A 81 -4.87 -10.14 -8.42
N LEU A 82 -5.89 -10.72 -7.79
CA LEU A 82 -6.06 -10.68 -6.34
C LEU A 82 -4.93 -11.35 -5.58
N ARG A 83 -4.27 -12.35 -6.16
CA ARG A 83 -3.18 -13.08 -5.51
C ARG A 83 -1.91 -12.24 -5.51
N ALA A 84 -1.61 -11.56 -6.63
CA ALA A 84 -0.51 -10.61 -6.70
C ALA A 84 -0.74 -9.41 -5.76
N LEU A 85 -1.98 -8.87 -5.72
CA LEU A 85 -2.34 -7.82 -4.76
C LEU A 85 -2.15 -8.27 -3.32
N PHE A 86 -2.59 -9.49 -2.97
CA PHE A 86 -2.42 -10.06 -1.64
C PHE A 86 -0.94 -10.12 -1.24
N TRP A 87 -0.09 -10.74 -2.05
CA TRP A 87 1.33 -10.88 -1.72
C TRP A 87 2.04 -9.54 -1.65
N THR A 88 1.66 -8.59 -2.51
CA THR A 88 2.17 -7.23 -2.46
C THR A 88 1.77 -6.54 -1.16
N ALA A 89 0.50 -6.64 -0.76
CA ALA A 89 0.01 -6.05 0.49
C ALA A 89 0.68 -6.68 1.72
N ALA A 90 0.83 -8.01 1.74
CA ALA A 90 1.50 -8.74 2.81
C ALA A 90 2.98 -8.32 2.96
N ALA A 91 3.70 -8.22 1.84
CA ALA A 91 5.09 -7.76 1.84
C ALA A 91 5.20 -6.29 2.27
N ALA A 92 4.23 -5.46 1.91
CA ALA A 92 4.23 -4.03 2.20
C ALA A 92 3.99 -3.69 3.68
N LEU A 93 3.50 -4.60 4.53
CA LEU A 93 3.30 -4.38 5.97
C LEU A 93 4.59 -3.94 6.69
N ILE A 94 5.76 -4.30 6.17
CA ILE A 94 7.02 -3.84 6.73
C ILE A 94 7.21 -2.32 6.62
N LEU A 95 6.59 -1.67 5.63
CA LEU A 95 6.85 -0.27 5.31
C LEU A 95 6.22 0.69 6.33
N PRO A 96 4.89 0.69 6.59
CA PRO A 96 4.30 1.63 7.53
C PRO A 96 4.71 1.33 8.98
N LEU A 97 5.00 0.07 9.32
CA LEU A 97 5.64 -0.28 10.59
C LEU A 97 7.04 0.34 10.72
N GLY A 98 7.86 0.20 9.69
CA GLY A 98 9.18 0.84 9.63
C GLY A 98 9.09 2.36 9.73
N ASP A 99 8.12 2.97 9.05
CA ASP A 99 7.89 4.41 9.07
C ASP A 99 7.43 4.90 10.45
N ALA A 100 6.50 4.18 11.10
CA ALA A 100 6.07 4.48 12.46
C ALA A 100 7.23 4.39 13.46
N TRP A 101 8.05 3.35 13.33
CA TRP A 101 9.24 3.16 14.15
C TRP A 101 10.26 4.28 13.95
N LEU A 102 10.62 4.59 12.69
CA LEU A 102 11.62 5.60 12.37
C LEU A 102 11.18 7.00 12.82
N THR A 103 9.93 7.37 12.54
CA THR A 103 9.39 8.68 12.95
C THR A 103 9.29 8.82 14.45
N HIS A 104 8.98 7.73 15.17
CA HIS A 104 9.05 7.73 16.62
C HIS A 104 10.49 7.97 17.12
N GLN A 105 11.48 7.31 16.52
CA GLN A 105 12.89 7.49 16.90
C GLN A 105 13.41 8.90 16.62
N THR A 106 12.91 9.58 15.60
CA THR A 106 13.29 10.96 15.26
C THR A 106 12.55 12.02 16.08
N GLY A 107 11.71 11.61 17.03
CA GLY A 107 10.95 12.54 17.88
C GLY A 107 9.82 13.25 17.15
N ALA A 108 9.27 12.65 16.09
CA ALA A 108 8.12 13.20 15.39
C ALA A 108 6.89 13.31 16.33
N ALA A 109 5.99 14.22 16.01
CA ALA A 109 4.73 14.37 16.76
C ALA A 109 3.93 13.05 16.79
N HIS A 110 3.30 12.74 17.91
CA HIS A 110 2.52 11.50 18.07
C HIS A 110 1.44 11.30 16.99
N ALA A 111 0.86 12.40 16.48
CA ALA A 111 -0.12 12.34 15.38
C ALA A 111 0.48 11.78 14.07
N ILE A 112 1.78 12.00 13.82
CA ILE A 112 2.48 11.47 12.65
C ILE A 112 2.70 9.96 12.81
N VAL A 113 3.17 9.51 13.98
CA VAL A 113 3.33 8.09 14.29
C VAL A 113 1.98 7.37 14.20
N ALA A 114 0.93 7.95 14.78
CA ALA A 114 -0.43 7.40 14.73
C ALA A 114 -0.96 7.28 13.30
N ARG A 115 -0.65 8.22 12.40
CA ARG A 115 -1.01 8.13 10.99
C ARG A 115 -0.35 6.93 10.31
N HIS A 116 0.93 6.69 10.56
CA HIS A 116 1.63 5.51 10.01
C HIS A 116 1.02 4.20 10.52
N LEU A 117 0.69 4.12 11.82
CA LEU A 117 -0.02 2.97 12.39
C LEU A 117 -1.44 2.82 11.84
N ALA A 118 -2.13 3.90 11.51
CA ALA A 118 -3.44 3.84 10.86
C ALA A 118 -3.35 3.29 9.42
N ILE A 119 -2.30 3.68 8.68
CA ILE A 119 -2.01 3.10 7.36
C ILE A 119 -1.67 1.62 7.49
N GLU A 120 -0.89 1.23 8.50
CA GLU A 120 -0.58 -0.17 8.79
C GLU A 120 -1.86 -0.98 9.05
N ALA A 121 -2.74 -0.50 9.92
CA ALA A 121 -3.99 -1.17 10.22
C ALA A 121 -4.89 -1.32 8.97
N TYR A 122 -4.94 -0.28 8.13
CA TYR A 122 -5.67 -0.32 6.87
C TYR A 122 -5.07 -1.35 5.89
N LEU A 123 -3.74 -1.40 5.79
CA LEU A 123 -3.03 -2.35 4.94
C LEU A 123 -3.22 -3.79 5.42
N ALA A 124 -3.18 -4.03 6.74
CA ALA A 124 -3.47 -5.33 7.33
C ALA A 124 -4.90 -5.79 7.04
N LEU A 125 -5.89 -4.90 7.18
CA LEU A 125 -7.27 -5.18 6.78
C LEU A 125 -7.37 -5.52 5.29
N THR A 126 -6.69 -4.76 4.44
CA THR A 126 -6.64 -5.00 2.99
C THR A 126 -6.04 -6.37 2.68
N CYS A 127 -4.95 -6.74 3.35
CA CYS A 127 -4.28 -8.03 3.23
C CYS A 127 -5.23 -9.18 3.58
N VAL A 128 -5.94 -9.10 4.72
CA VAL A 128 -6.93 -10.10 5.14
C VAL A 128 -8.08 -10.20 4.13
N ALA A 129 -8.61 -9.07 3.67
CA ALA A 129 -9.70 -9.04 2.69
C ALA A 129 -9.29 -9.67 1.34
N LEU A 130 -8.08 -9.38 0.87
CA LEU A 130 -7.50 -9.97 -0.33
C LEU A 130 -7.22 -11.48 -0.16
N PHE A 131 -6.74 -11.91 1.00
CA PHE A 131 -6.55 -13.33 1.30
C PHE A 131 -7.86 -14.09 1.17
N ILE A 132 -8.93 -13.62 1.83
CA ILE A 132 -10.26 -14.22 1.76
C ILE A 132 -10.76 -14.24 0.31
N ALA A 133 -10.65 -13.12 -0.40
CA ALA A 133 -11.11 -13.00 -1.79
C ALA A 133 -10.33 -13.92 -2.75
N SER A 134 -9.01 -14.03 -2.58
CA SER A 134 -8.14 -14.85 -3.44
C SER A 134 -8.38 -16.35 -3.29
N ARG A 135 -8.79 -16.81 -2.09
CA ARG A 135 -9.15 -18.23 -1.86
C ARG A 135 -10.48 -18.61 -2.50
N ASN A 136 -11.38 -17.64 -2.63
CA ASN A 136 -12.71 -17.84 -3.20
C ASN A 136 -12.77 -17.60 -4.71
N ALA A 137 -11.68 -17.08 -5.30
CA ALA A 137 -11.58 -16.88 -6.74
C ALA A 137 -11.29 -18.22 -7.45
N PRO A 138 -11.93 -18.50 -8.60
CA PRO A 138 -11.59 -19.67 -9.40
C PRO A 138 -10.12 -19.56 -9.82
N ARG A 139 -9.35 -20.64 -9.62
CA ARG A 139 -7.97 -20.70 -10.10
C ARG A 139 -8.01 -20.62 -11.62
N ALA A 140 -7.29 -19.67 -12.21
CA ALA A 140 -7.02 -19.70 -13.64
C ALA A 140 -6.28 -21.02 -13.93
N ALA A 141 -6.83 -21.82 -14.84
CA ALA A 141 -6.24 -23.06 -15.34
C ALA A 141 -4.98 -22.77 -16.17
#